data_AF-A0A7X6FKT0-F1
#
_entry.id   AF-A0A7X6FKT0-F1
#
_cell.length_a   1.000
_cell.length_b   1.000
_cell.length_c   1.000
_cell.angle_alpha   90.00
_cell.angle_beta   90.00
_cell.angle_gamma   90.00
#
_symmetry.space_group_name_H-M   'P 1'
#
loop_
_entity.id
_entity.type
_entity.pdbx_description
1 polymer ?
#
loop_
_entity_poly.entity_id
_entity_poly.type
_entity_poly.pdbx_seq_one_letter_code
_entity_poly.pdbx_strand_id
1 'polypeptide(L)'
;MKAENLCDRPQFTGYTRDGGFATHVVADAAFAFDLDADANPVSLAPLLCAGLIGWRSLKKAGNGKSIGLFGFGAAAHILTQICIWQGRDVYAFTRSGDHAAQQFALELGAVWAGSSEENAPILLDAAIIFAPAGDLVPTALKAIRKGGVVVCGGIHMSDIPSMPYAVLWGERELVSVANLTRADAAEFFPIAQSAGVRTHTTAYPLERANEALADLRAGRLVGAAVLVPRAS
;
A
#
# COMPACT_ATOMS: atom_id res chain seq x y z
N MET A 1 -24.75 -5.68 -3.34
CA MET A 1 -23.84 -6.85 -3.21
C MET A 1 -22.80 -6.47 -2.16
N LYS A 2 -22.66 -7.19 -1.03
CA LYS A 2 -21.84 -6.72 0.12
C LYS A 2 -20.32 -6.82 -0.07
N ALA A 3 -19.83 -7.50 -1.12
CA ALA A 3 -18.40 -7.70 -1.37
C ALA A 3 -18.07 -7.72 -2.89
N GLU A 4 -18.23 -6.58 -3.56
CA GLU A 4 -17.94 -6.47 -5.01
C GLU A 4 -16.48 -6.75 -5.39
N ASN A 5 -15.56 -6.50 -4.46
CA ASN A 5 -14.13 -6.77 -4.61
C ASN A 5 -13.82 -8.27 -4.76
N LEU A 6 -14.78 -9.16 -4.48
CA LEU A 6 -14.68 -10.62 -4.59
C LEU A 6 -15.53 -11.20 -5.73
N CYS A 7 -15.91 -10.38 -6.71
CA CYS A 7 -16.65 -10.87 -7.88
C CYS A 7 -15.84 -11.95 -8.61
N ASP A 8 -16.46 -13.10 -8.93
CA ASP A 8 -15.84 -14.19 -9.70
C ASP A 8 -15.62 -13.83 -11.18
N ARG A 9 -16.22 -12.75 -11.66
CA ARG A 9 -16.09 -12.22 -13.02
C ARG A 9 -15.71 -10.74 -13.00
N PRO A 10 -14.57 -10.37 -12.39
CA PRO A 10 -14.21 -8.98 -12.25
C PRO A 10 -13.70 -8.42 -13.58
N GLN A 11 -13.96 -7.14 -13.81
CA GLN A 11 -13.32 -6.38 -14.88
C GLN A 11 -12.42 -5.32 -14.23
N PHE A 12 -11.18 -5.21 -14.72
CA PHE A 12 -10.16 -4.34 -14.16
C PHE A 12 -9.64 -3.39 -15.24
N THR A 13 -9.79 -2.10 -15.01
CA THR A 13 -9.25 -1.04 -15.87
C THR A 13 -7.73 -1.12 -15.92
N GLY A 14 -7.17 -1.25 -17.12
CA GLY A 14 -5.73 -1.43 -17.33
C GLY A 14 -5.21 -2.85 -17.13
N TYR A 15 -6.09 -3.85 -16.99
CA TYR A 15 -5.69 -5.26 -16.93
C TYR A 15 -6.57 -6.16 -17.83
N THR A 16 -7.88 -6.25 -17.58
CA THR A 16 -8.79 -7.02 -18.45
C THR A 16 -9.56 -6.15 -19.45
N ARG A 17 -9.49 -4.82 -19.28
CA ARG A 17 -9.98 -3.80 -20.21
C ARG A 17 -8.92 -2.71 -20.34
N ASP A 18 -9.00 -1.92 -21.41
CA ASP A 18 -8.09 -0.80 -21.63
C ASP A 18 -8.07 0.18 -20.44
N GLY A 19 -6.91 0.77 -20.17
CA GLY A 19 -6.66 1.62 -19.01
C GLY A 19 -6.09 3.00 -19.35
N GLY A 20 -5.57 3.68 -18.33
CA GLY A 20 -5.15 5.09 -18.41
C GLY A 20 -3.80 5.35 -19.10
N PHE A 21 -3.13 4.36 -19.69
CA PHE A 21 -1.94 4.59 -20.52
C PHE A 21 -2.36 5.05 -21.94
N ALA A 22 -3.19 6.09 -21.98
CA ALA A 22 -3.82 6.66 -23.16
C ALA A 22 -4.22 8.12 -22.87
N THR A 23 -4.61 8.88 -23.90
CA THR A 23 -5.14 10.24 -23.72
C THR A 23 -6.59 10.24 -23.25
N HIS A 24 -7.34 9.16 -23.51
CA HIS A 24 -8.75 9.00 -23.15
C HIS A 24 -9.00 7.58 -22.66
N VAL A 25 -9.95 7.43 -21.74
CA VAL A 25 -10.36 6.13 -21.20
C VAL A 25 -11.89 6.07 -21.06
N VAL A 26 -12.47 4.92 -21.38
CA VAL A 26 -13.89 4.66 -21.11
C VAL A 26 -14.01 4.04 -19.74
N ALA A 27 -14.61 4.76 -18.80
CA ALA A 27 -14.86 4.29 -17.44
C ALA A 27 -16.33 3.91 -17.24
N ASP A 28 -16.57 2.91 -16.39
CA ASP A 28 -17.90 2.70 -15.83
C ASP A 28 -18.16 3.77 -14.75
N ALA A 29 -19.16 4.61 -14.97
CA ALA A 29 -19.50 5.71 -14.06
C ALA A 29 -19.78 5.23 -12.63
N ALA A 30 -20.27 4.00 -12.46
CA ALA A 30 -20.54 3.44 -11.13
C ALA A 30 -19.25 3.14 -10.33
N PHE A 31 -18.09 3.07 -11.00
CA PHE A 31 -16.76 2.80 -10.43
C PHE A 31 -15.78 3.98 -10.62
N ALA A 32 -16.28 5.13 -11.06
CA ALA A 32 -15.54 6.38 -11.08
C ALA A 32 -15.75 7.13 -9.76
N PHE A 33 -14.73 7.85 -9.31
CA PHE A 33 -14.77 8.63 -8.07
C PHE A 33 -14.54 10.10 -8.39
N ASP A 34 -15.38 10.96 -7.82
CA ASP A 34 -15.16 12.40 -7.89
C ASP A 34 -13.98 12.76 -7.00
N LEU A 35 -13.00 13.41 -7.62
CA LEU A 35 -11.83 13.97 -6.95
C LEU A 35 -11.88 15.49 -7.07
N ASP A 36 -11.13 16.17 -6.21
CA ASP A 36 -10.97 17.61 -6.27
C ASP A 36 -10.40 18.03 -7.65
N ALA A 37 -11.19 18.79 -8.40
CA ALA A 37 -10.85 19.23 -9.75
C ALA A 37 -9.67 20.22 -9.77
N ASP A 38 -9.42 20.91 -8.65
CA ASP A 38 -8.34 21.87 -8.51
C ASP A 38 -7.03 21.21 -8.03
N ALA A 39 -7.10 19.94 -7.58
CA ALA A 39 -5.94 19.21 -7.11
C ALA A 39 -5.09 18.68 -8.28
N ASN A 40 -3.77 18.60 -8.05
CA ASN A 40 -2.84 18.11 -9.05
C ASN A 40 -3.11 16.62 -9.35
N PRO A 41 -3.53 16.22 -10.57
CA PRO A 41 -3.87 14.84 -10.89
C PRO A 41 -2.67 13.89 -10.75
N VAL A 42 -1.44 14.39 -10.93
CA VAL A 42 -0.21 13.61 -10.70
C VAL A 42 -0.13 13.14 -9.25
N SER A 43 -0.50 14.01 -8.30
CA SER A 43 -0.50 13.66 -6.88
C SER A 43 -1.71 12.79 -6.47
N LEU A 44 -2.81 12.87 -7.20
CA LEU A 44 -4.00 12.08 -6.92
C LEU A 44 -3.92 10.65 -7.47
N ALA A 45 -3.24 10.45 -8.60
CA ALA A 45 -3.19 9.15 -9.27
C ALA A 45 -2.76 7.98 -8.36
N PRO A 46 -1.72 8.11 -7.49
CA PRO A 46 -1.33 7.02 -6.58
C PRO A 46 -2.40 6.70 -5.52
N LEU A 47 -3.26 7.66 -5.15
CA LEU A 47 -4.31 7.46 -4.16
C LEU A 47 -5.34 6.42 -4.62
N LEU A 48 -5.63 6.38 -5.93
CA LEU A 48 -6.60 5.47 -6.56
C LEU A 48 -6.17 3.99 -6.57
N CYS A 49 -4.92 3.68 -6.23
CA CYS A 49 -4.44 2.30 -6.14
C CYS A 49 -3.75 2.05 -4.81
N ALA A 50 -2.54 2.60 -4.64
CA ALA A 50 -1.72 2.42 -3.45
C ALA A 50 -2.41 2.98 -2.19
N GLY A 51 -3.11 4.12 -2.32
CA GLY A 51 -3.90 4.70 -1.25
C GLY A 51 -5.06 3.81 -0.80
N LEU A 52 -5.94 3.44 -1.74
CA LEU A 52 -7.11 2.60 -1.44
C LEU A 52 -6.75 1.23 -0.88
N ILE A 53 -5.75 0.55 -1.45
CA ILE A 53 -5.28 -0.74 -0.92
C ILE A 53 -4.60 -0.56 0.43
N GLY A 54 -3.83 0.52 0.63
CA GLY A 54 -3.28 0.87 1.94
C GLY A 54 -4.37 1.05 2.99
N TRP A 55 -5.41 1.84 2.70
CA TRP A 55 -6.55 2.08 3.58
C TRP A 55 -7.29 0.79 3.94
N ARG A 56 -7.62 -0.01 2.92
CA ARG A 56 -8.31 -1.29 3.13
C ARG A 56 -7.47 -2.24 4.00
N SER A 57 -6.16 -2.26 3.80
CA SER A 57 -5.23 -3.06 4.61
C SER A 57 -5.17 -2.56 6.06
N LEU A 58 -5.17 -1.24 6.27
CA LEU A 58 -5.20 -0.66 7.61
C LEU A 58 -6.50 -0.94 8.36
N LYS A 59 -7.65 -0.89 7.66
CA LYS A 59 -8.93 -1.31 8.25
C LYS A 59 -8.89 -2.76 8.71
N LYS A 60 -8.25 -3.64 7.94
CA LYS A 60 -8.04 -5.05 8.33
C LYS A 60 -7.03 -5.21 9.46
N ALA A 61 -6.06 -4.30 9.56
CA ALA A 61 -5.11 -4.25 10.67
C ALA A 61 -5.75 -3.75 11.99
N GLY A 62 -6.97 -3.20 11.94
CA GLY A 62 -7.72 -2.76 13.11
C GLY A 62 -7.17 -1.48 13.73
N ASN A 63 -7.43 -1.30 15.04
CA ASN A 63 -7.19 -0.05 15.77
C ASN A 63 -5.90 -0.06 16.62
N GLY A 64 -4.99 -1.00 16.38
CA GLY A 64 -3.72 -1.10 17.13
C GLY A 64 -2.88 0.17 17.05
N LYS A 65 -2.11 0.51 18.09
CA LYS A 65 -1.29 1.73 18.10
C LYS A 65 0.01 1.54 17.31
N SER A 66 0.67 0.40 17.42
CA SER A 66 1.98 0.16 16.80
C SER A 66 1.83 -0.70 15.54
N ILE A 67 2.09 -0.12 14.37
CA ILE A 67 1.83 -0.71 13.05
C ILE A 67 3.13 -0.95 12.29
N GLY A 68 3.41 -2.22 11.98
CA GLY A 68 4.50 -2.62 11.10
C GLY A 68 4.12 -2.52 9.63
N LEU A 69 4.94 -1.88 8.81
CA LEU A 69 4.78 -1.83 7.36
C LEU A 69 5.96 -2.55 6.69
N PHE A 70 5.72 -3.75 6.16
CA PHE A 70 6.72 -4.57 5.47
C PHE A 70 6.69 -4.30 3.97
N GLY A 71 7.74 -3.65 3.48
CA GLY A 71 7.83 -3.11 2.12
C GLY A 71 7.42 -1.64 2.08
N PHE A 72 8.40 -0.74 2.14
CA PHE A 72 8.17 0.71 2.25
C PHE A 72 8.09 1.41 0.87
N GLY A 73 7.05 1.08 0.10
CA GLY A 73 6.80 1.64 -1.24
C GLY A 73 5.65 2.65 -1.30
N ALA A 74 4.95 2.69 -2.44
CA ALA A 74 3.83 3.62 -2.68
C ALA A 74 2.72 3.55 -1.61
N ALA A 75 2.25 2.34 -1.26
CA ALA A 75 1.16 2.18 -0.30
C ALA A 75 1.61 2.52 1.14
N ALA A 76 2.80 2.05 1.52
CA ALA A 76 3.34 2.29 2.86
C ALA A 76 3.55 3.79 3.13
N HIS A 77 4.10 4.56 2.18
CA HIS A 77 4.34 5.99 2.42
C HIS A 77 3.05 6.81 2.57
N ILE A 78 1.99 6.46 1.82
CA ILE A 78 0.66 7.06 1.97
C ILE A 78 0.10 6.68 3.34
N LEU A 79 0.19 5.40 3.69
CA LEU A 79 -0.39 4.87 4.90
C LEU A 79 0.29 5.40 6.17
N THR A 80 1.60 5.60 6.14
CA THR A 80 2.37 6.18 7.24
C THR A 80 1.79 7.52 7.67
N GLN A 81 1.46 8.40 6.73
CA GLN A 81 0.87 9.71 7.01
C GLN A 81 -0.51 9.60 7.66
N ILE A 82 -1.32 8.64 7.22
CA ILE A 82 -2.64 8.38 7.81
C ILE A 82 -2.50 7.82 9.24
N CYS A 83 -1.58 6.88 9.46
CA CYS A 83 -1.30 6.35 10.79
C CYS A 83 -0.87 7.45 11.75
N ILE A 84 0.05 8.33 11.33
CA ILE A 84 0.54 9.45 12.15
C ILE A 84 -0.60 10.42 12.47
N TRP A 85 -1.42 10.76 11.48
CA TRP A 85 -2.61 11.59 11.69
C TRP A 85 -3.60 10.95 12.68
N GLN A 86 -3.73 9.63 12.69
CA GLN A 86 -4.51 8.87 13.67
C GLN A 86 -3.81 8.72 15.05
N GLY A 87 -2.60 9.26 15.24
CA GLY A 87 -1.83 9.11 16.47
C GLY A 87 -1.25 7.70 16.70
N ARG A 88 -0.98 6.98 15.60
CA ARG A 88 -0.43 5.61 15.59
C ARG A 88 1.06 5.64 15.23
N ASP A 89 1.81 4.75 15.86
CA ASP A 89 3.25 4.62 15.67
C ASP A 89 3.53 3.68 14.50
N VAL A 90 4.39 4.11 13.57
CA VAL A 90 4.74 3.34 12.37
C VAL A 90 6.16 2.78 12.48
N TYR A 91 6.29 1.47 12.26
CA TYR A 91 7.54 0.74 12.21
C TYR A 91 7.76 0.23 10.77
N ALA A 92 8.71 0.82 10.06
CA ALA A 92 8.97 0.50 8.66
C ALA A 92 9.99 -0.63 8.54
N PHE A 93 9.64 -1.69 7.82
CA PHE A 93 10.53 -2.80 7.49
C PHE A 93 10.83 -2.77 5.99
N THR A 94 12.10 -2.57 5.65
CA THR A 94 12.56 -2.48 4.25
C THR A 94 13.38 -3.70 3.86
N ARG A 95 13.81 -3.78 2.60
CA ARG A 95 14.80 -4.77 2.18
C ARG A 95 16.14 -4.46 2.84
N SER A 96 16.90 -5.50 3.15
CA SER A 96 18.29 -5.35 3.61
C SER A 96 19.10 -4.45 2.65
N GLY A 97 19.78 -3.44 3.20
CA GLY A 97 20.55 -2.44 2.44
C GLY A 97 19.74 -1.30 1.80
N ASP A 98 18.42 -1.28 1.90
CA ASP A 98 17.57 -0.20 1.36
C ASP A 98 17.51 1.00 2.32
N HIS A 99 18.65 1.66 2.48
CA HIS A 99 18.79 2.83 3.37
C HIS A 99 17.99 4.04 2.88
N ALA A 100 17.75 4.15 1.57
CA ALA A 100 16.92 5.22 1.01
C ALA A 100 15.46 5.09 1.46
N ALA A 101 14.88 3.89 1.40
CA ALA A 101 13.53 3.67 1.89
C ALA A 101 13.42 3.81 3.42
N GLN A 102 14.45 3.39 4.17
CA GLN A 102 14.49 3.57 5.63
C GLN A 102 14.50 5.05 6.01
N GLN A 103 15.39 5.82 5.40
CA GLN A 103 15.49 7.26 5.61
C GLN A 103 14.19 7.98 5.23
N PHE A 104 13.60 7.62 4.09
CA PHE A 104 12.32 8.17 3.66
C PHE A 104 11.18 7.86 4.64
N ALA A 105 11.17 6.67 5.24
CA ALA A 105 10.19 6.33 6.27
C ALA A 105 10.31 7.20 7.51
N LEU A 106 11.54 7.42 7.98
CA LEU A 106 11.82 8.28 9.13
C LEU A 106 11.46 9.74 8.86
N GLU A 107 11.76 10.26 7.67
CA GLU A 107 11.38 11.61 7.23
C GLU A 107 9.87 11.82 7.18
N LEU A 108 9.11 10.76 6.85
CA LEU A 108 7.65 10.77 6.90
C LEU A 108 7.08 10.61 8.31
N GLY A 109 7.92 10.38 9.32
CA GLY A 109 7.53 10.28 10.72
C GLY A 109 7.34 8.86 11.26
N ALA A 110 7.85 7.83 10.58
CA ALA A 110 7.99 6.51 11.19
C ALA A 110 8.88 6.62 12.45
N VAL A 111 8.48 5.95 13.53
CA VAL A 111 9.23 5.98 14.81
C VAL A 111 10.44 5.05 14.78
N TRP A 112 10.48 4.13 13.83
CA TRP A 112 11.58 3.21 13.59
C TRP A 112 11.56 2.74 12.13
N ALA A 113 12.76 2.54 11.55
CA ALA A 113 12.94 1.93 10.25
C ALA A 113 14.18 1.02 10.27
N GLY A 114 14.06 -0.18 9.67
CA GLY A 114 15.15 -1.15 9.59
C GLY A 114 14.89 -2.23 8.54
N SER A 115 15.84 -3.15 8.36
CA SER A 115 15.64 -4.31 7.49
C SER A 115 14.52 -5.20 8.05
N SER A 116 13.79 -5.90 7.18
CA SER A 116 12.85 -6.95 7.59
C SER A 116 13.52 -8.14 8.31
N GLU A 117 14.84 -8.24 8.25
CA GLU A 117 15.65 -9.22 8.98
C GLU A 117 15.96 -8.77 10.42
N GLU A 118 15.72 -7.50 10.74
CA GLU A 118 15.91 -6.92 12.06
C GLU A 118 14.60 -6.94 12.86
N ASN A 119 14.72 -6.89 14.19
CA ASN A 119 13.57 -6.77 15.07
C ASN A 119 13.36 -5.31 15.47
N ALA A 120 12.11 -4.84 15.37
CA ALA A 120 11.70 -3.61 16.03
C ALA A 120 11.91 -3.72 17.55
N PRO A 121 12.10 -2.59 18.26
CA PRO A 121 12.37 -2.58 19.70
C PRO A 121 11.18 -3.06 20.55
N ILE A 122 10.00 -3.21 19.97
CA ILE A 122 8.77 -3.67 20.62
C ILE A 122 8.03 -4.68 19.73
N LEU A 123 7.12 -5.45 20.34
CA LEU A 123 6.11 -6.18 19.58
C LEU A 123 5.03 -5.23 19.08
N LEU A 124 4.58 -5.47 17.85
CA LEU A 124 3.61 -4.64 17.14
C LEU A 124 2.18 -5.11 17.41
N ASP A 125 1.20 -4.21 17.30
CA ASP A 125 -0.21 -4.57 17.38
C ASP A 125 -0.70 -5.23 16.08
N ALA A 126 -0.20 -4.75 14.93
CA ALA A 126 -0.49 -5.31 13.63
C ALA A 126 0.68 -5.09 12.66
N ALA A 127 0.74 -5.92 11.63
CA ALA A 127 1.69 -5.78 10.52
C ALA A 127 0.97 -5.87 9.19
N ILE A 128 1.39 -5.06 8.22
CA ILE A 128 0.88 -5.07 6.85
C ILE A 128 2.05 -5.34 5.90
N ILE A 129 1.90 -6.36 5.05
CA ILE A 129 2.92 -6.77 4.08
C ILE A 129 2.50 -6.29 2.70
N PHE A 130 3.25 -5.32 2.17
CA PHE A 130 3.14 -4.84 0.78
C PHE A 130 4.21 -5.43 -0.13
N ALA A 131 5.33 -5.89 0.41
CA ALA A 131 6.36 -6.55 -0.35
C ALA A 131 5.87 -7.90 -0.93
N PRO A 132 6.22 -8.25 -2.17
CA PRO A 132 5.75 -9.47 -2.83
C PRO A 132 6.53 -10.73 -2.38
N ALA A 133 6.79 -10.88 -1.09
CA ALA A 133 7.60 -11.97 -0.52
C ALA A 133 6.86 -12.70 0.60
N GLY A 134 6.46 -13.95 0.34
CA GLY A 134 5.73 -14.82 1.26
C GLY A 134 6.56 -15.21 2.50
N ASP A 135 7.88 -15.22 2.39
CA ASP A 135 8.80 -15.46 3.52
C ASP A 135 8.69 -14.39 4.62
N LEU A 136 8.11 -13.22 4.32
CA LEU A 136 7.85 -12.20 5.31
C LEU A 136 6.67 -12.54 6.23
N VAL A 137 5.78 -13.46 5.86
CA VAL A 137 4.61 -13.80 6.67
C VAL A 137 5.00 -14.40 8.03
N PRO A 138 5.87 -15.44 8.12
CA PRO A 138 6.35 -15.92 9.40
C PRO A 138 7.11 -14.86 10.20
N THR A 139 7.86 -13.98 9.54
CA THR A 139 8.62 -12.90 10.16
C THR A 139 7.68 -11.86 10.79
N ALA A 140 6.67 -11.40 10.04
CA ALA A 140 5.66 -10.46 10.53
C ALA A 140 4.84 -11.06 11.69
N LEU A 141 4.49 -12.34 11.63
CA LEU A 141 3.76 -13.03 12.72
C LEU A 141 4.59 -13.06 14.02
N LYS A 142 5.92 -13.21 13.93
CA LYS A 142 6.82 -13.14 15.09
C LYS A 142 6.97 -11.72 15.63
N ALA A 143 6.87 -10.71 14.76
CA ALA A 143 7.00 -9.30 15.12
C ALA A 143 5.76 -8.73 15.83
N ILE A 144 4.60 -9.39 15.74
CA ILE A 144 3.37 -8.95 16.40
C ILE A 144 3.14 -9.64 17.75
N ARG A 145 2.44 -8.94 18.65
CA ARG A 145 1.97 -9.52 19.92
C ARG A 145 0.94 -10.63 19.69
N LYS A 146 0.65 -11.39 20.75
CA LYS A 146 -0.53 -12.29 20.79
C LYS A 146 -1.81 -11.47 20.56
N GLY A 147 -2.78 -12.05 19.84
CA GLY A 147 -4.00 -11.34 19.43
C GLY A 147 -3.78 -10.24 18.40
N GLY A 148 -2.61 -10.16 17.76
CA GLY A 148 -2.33 -9.23 16.69
C GLY A 148 -2.67 -9.80 15.31
N VAL A 149 -2.61 -8.96 14.29
CA VAL A 149 -2.96 -9.36 12.91
C VAL A 149 -1.83 -9.05 11.92
N VAL A 150 -1.56 -10.00 11.03
CA VAL A 150 -0.74 -9.81 9.83
C VAL A 150 -1.68 -9.74 8.62
N VAL A 151 -1.59 -8.65 7.87
CA VAL A 151 -2.38 -8.39 6.67
C VAL A 151 -1.49 -8.48 5.43
N CYS A 152 -1.76 -9.43 4.55
CA CYS A 152 -1.15 -9.49 3.21
C CYS A 152 -1.88 -8.52 2.28
N GLY A 153 -1.25 -7.38 1.97
CA GLY A 153 -1.80 -6.30 1.14
C GLY A 153 -1.23 -6.23 -0.28
N GLY A 154 -0.29 -7.11 -0.64
CA GLY A 154 0.26 -7.21 -2.01
C GLY A 154 -0.73 -7.86 -2.98
N ILE A 155 -0.79 -7.35 -4.22
CA ILE A 155 -1.60 -7.94 -5.32
C ILE A 155 -1.03 -9.27 -5.83
N HIS A 156 0.28 -9.46 -5.65
CA HIS A 156 1.00 -10.69 -5.94
C HIS A 156 2.08 -10.87 -4.87
N MET A 157 2.36 -12.13 -4.55
CA MET A 157 3.35 -12.53 -3.57
C MET A 157 3.87 -13.92 -3.95
N SER A 158 5.12 -14.23 -3.62
CA SER A 158 5.59 -15.62 -3.66
C SER A 158 4.80 -16.51 -2.69
N ASP A 159 4.97 -17.82 -2.82
CA ASP A 159 4.36 -18.78 -1.89
C ASP A 159 4.76 -18.45 -0.44
N ILE A 160 3.80 -18.65 0.48
CA ILE A 160 4.04 -18.57 1.92
C ILE A 160 4.70 -19.89 2.34
N PRO A 161 5.90 -19.86 2.95
CA PRO A 161 6.59 -21.09 3.33
C PRO A 161 5.87 -21.79 4.47
N SER A 162 6.19 -23.08 4.68
CA SER A 162 5.76 -23.79 5.87
C SER A 162 6.33 -23.12 7.13
N MET A 163 5.52 -23.05 8.19
CA MET A 163 5.93 -22.47 9.47
C MET A 163 5.41 -23.30 10.64
N PRO A 164 6.12 -23.33 11.78
CA PRO A 164 5.61 -23.98 12.99
C PRO A 164 4.32 -23.32 13.45
N TYR A 165 3.33 -24.12 13.87
CA TYR A 165 2.06 -23.60 14.41
C TYR A 165 2.25 -22.63 15.58
N ALA A 166 3.32 -22.78 16.36
CA ALA A 166 3.68 -21.88 17.45
C ALA A 166 3.84 -20.40 17.01
N VAL A 167 4.14 -20.14 15.73
CA VAL A 167 4.21 -18.78 15.16
C VAL A 167 2.82 -18.14 15.08
N LEU A 168 1.79 -18.93 14.73
CA LEU A 168 0.39 -18.47 14.67
C LEU A 168 -0.31 -18.56 16.04
N TRP A 169 0.11 -19.48 16.90
CA TRP A 169 -0.47 -19.70 18.22
C TRP A 169 -0.48 -18.42 19.07
N GLY A 170 -1.52 -18.29 19.90
CA GLY A 170 -1.78 -17.09 20.70
C GLY A 170 -2.73 -16.10 20.01
N GLU A 171 -3.71 -16.62 19.28
CA GLU A 171 -4.79 -15.86 18.63
C GLU A 171 -4.29 -14.82 17.62
N ARG A 172 -3.15 -15.07 16.98
CA ARG A 172 -2.71 -14.21 15.88
C ARG A 172 -3.54 -14.51 14.64
N GLU A 173 -3.86 -13.47 13.90
CA GLU A 173 -4.57 -13.58 12.64
C GLU A 173 -3.62 -13.39 11.46
N LEU A 174 -3.82 -14.19 10.42
CA LEU A 174 -3.22 -13.98 9.10
C LEU A 174 -4.36 -13.80 8.10
N VAL A 175 -4.45 -12.62 7.51
CA VAL A 175 -5.55 -12.26 6.59
C VAL A 175 -5.00 -11.67 5.31
N SER A 176 -5.77 -11.79 4.22
CA SER A 176 -5.44 -11.15 2.94
C SER A 176 -6.43 -10.04 2.60
N VAL A 177 -5.97 -9.11 1.78
CA VAL A 177 -6.80 -8.11 1.12
C VAL A 177 -6.84 -8.42 -0.37
N ALA A 178 -8.06 -8.53 -0.91
CA ALA A 178 -8.28 -8.68 -2.34
C ALA A 178 -9.05 -7.47 -2.89
N ASN A 179 -8.48 -6.84 -3.91
CA ASN A 179 -9.06 -5.72 -4.65
C ASN A 179 -9.59 -4.59 -3.72
N LEU A 180 -10.45 -3.75 -4.26
CA LEU A 180 -11.03 -2.59 -3.58
C LEU A 180 -12.52 -2.48 -3.86
N THR A 181 -13.25 -1.85 -2.94
CA THR A 181 -14.67 -1.53 -3.07
C THR A 181 -14.85 -0.03 -3.19
N ARG A 182 -16.00 0.39 -3.72
CA ARG A 182 -16.43 1.79 -3.78
C ARG A 182 -16.63 2.38 -2.38
N ALA A 183 -17.05 1.54 -1.43
CA ALA A 183 -17.12 1.93 -0.03
C ALA A 183 -15.74 2.27 0.54
N ASP A 184 -14.69 1.52 0.17
CA ASP A 184 -13.31 1.87 0.59
C ASP A 184 -12.92 3.26 0.07
N ALA A 185 -13.30 3.61 -1.15
CA ALA A 185 -13.02 4.92 -1.73
C ALA A 185 -13.80 6.06 -1.07
N ALA A 186 -15.10 5.86 -0.84
CA ALA A 186 -15.95 6.84 -0.17
C ALA A 186 -15.45 7.16 1.25
N GLU A 187 -14.89 6.17 1.95
CA GLU A 187 -14.26 6.38 3.26
C GLU A 187 -12.87 7.01 3.15
N PHE A 188 -12.06 6.57 2.18
CA PHE A 188 -10.64 6.91 2.11
C PHE A 188 -10.39 8.36 1.71
N PHE A 189 -11.04 8.88 0.67
CA PHE A 189 -10.70 10.20 0.15
C PHE A 189 -10.88 11.34 1.18
N PRO A 190 -11.98 11.41 1.95
CA PRO A 190 -12.12 12.40 3.01
C PRO A 190 -11.03 12.28 4.10
N ILE A 191 -10.60 11.04 4.42
CA ILE A 191 -9.54 10.78 5.39
C ILE A 191 -8.19 11.22 4.85
N ALA A 192 -7.86 10.88 3.60
CA ALA A 192 -6.61 11.29 2.97
C ALA A 192 -6.49 12.81 2.90
N GLN A 193 -7.59 13.51 2.59
CA GLN A 193 -7.66 14.97 2.62
C GLN A 193 -7.46 15.52 4.04
N SER A 194 -8.19 14.99 5.04
CA SER A 194 -8.10 15.44 6.43
C SER A 194 -6.72 15.19 7.06
N ALA A 195 -6.08 14.10 6.68
CA ALA A 195 -4.72 13.76 7.07
C ALA A 195 -3.64 14.56 6.32
N GLY A 196 -4.02 15.34 5.30
CA GLY A 196 -3.09 16.11 4.49
C GLY A 196 -2.08 15.25 3.74
N VAL A 197 -2.49 14.06 3.29
CA VAL A 197 -1.61 13.08 2.62
C VAL A 197 -0.95 13.72 1.40
N ARG A 198 0.37 13.62 1.34
CA ARG A 198 1.20 14.02 0.20
C ARG A 198 1.85 12.80 -0.42
N THR A 199 1.57 12.54 -1.69
CA THR A 199 2.22 11.48 -2.44
C THR A 199 3.57 11.96 -2.97
N HIS A 200 4.62 11.16 -2.79
CA HIS A 200 5.89 11.39 -3.49
C HIS A 200 5.81 10.77 -4.88
N THR A 201 5.91 11.60 -5.92
CA THR A 201 5.67 11.17 -7.30
C THR A 201 6.76 11.62 -8.26
N THR A 202 7.13 10.73 -9.18
CA THR A 202 7.96 11.08 -10.35
C THR A 202 7.08 11.05 -11.60
N ALA A 203 6.89 12.20 -12.22
CA ALA A 203 6.10 12.32 -13.44
C ALA A 203 6.92 11.95 -14.68
N TYR A 204 6.34 11.16 -15.58
CA TYR A 204 6.89 10.85 -16.89
C TYR A 204 5.86 11.19 -17.97
N PRO A 205 6.26 11.74 -19.12
CA PRO A 205 5.38 11.77 -20.29
C PRO A 205 4.92 10.35 -20.65
N LEU A 206 3.68 10.20 -21.14
CA LEU A 206 3.15 8.89 -21.57
C LEU A 206 4.08 8.19 -22.58
N GLU A 207 4.75 8.93 -23.47
CA GLU A 207 5.65 8.35 -24.46
C GLU A 207 6.90 7.69 -23.83
N ARG A 208 7.22 8.03 -22.57
CA ARG A 208 8.33 7.46 -21.79
C ARG A 208 7.86 6.36 -20.83
N ALA A 209 6.70 5.76 -21.06
CA ALA A 209 6.17 4.66 -20.24
C ALA A 209 7.18 3.52 -20.00
N ASN A 210 7.90 3.11 -21.05
CA ASN A 210 8.89 2.03 -20.95
C ASN A 210 10.07 2.38 -20.04
N GLU A 211 10.46 3.66 -20.01
CA GLU A 211 11.51 4.13 -19.11
C GLU A 211 11.03 4.14 -17.66
N ALA A 212 9.82 4.66 -17.40
CA ALA A 212 9.22 4.62 -16.07
C ALA A 212 9.13 3.19 -15.52
N LEU A 213 8.76 2.22 -16.36
CA LEU A 213 8.74 0.80 -16.01
C LEU A 213 10.15 0.23 -15.74
N ALA A 214 11.15 0.65 -16.51
CA ALA A 214 12.54 0.23 -16.30
C ALA A 214 13.11 0.80 -14.98
N ASP A 215 12.83 2.06 -14.68
CA ASP A 215 13.21 2.72 -13.42
C ASP A 215 12.57 2.04 -12.21
N LEU A 216 11.27 1.70 -12.32
CA LEU A 216 10.55 0.94 -11.30
C LEU A 216 11.19 -0.42 -11.05
N ARG A 217 11.47 -1.19 -12.11
CA ARG A 217 12.12 -2.52 -11.99
C ARG A 217 13.51 -2.44 -11.38
N ALA A 218 14.26 -1.38 -11.68
CA ALA A 218 15.59 -1.15 -11.15
C ALA A 218 15.62 -0.53 -9.74
N GLY A 219 14.45 -0.24 -9.15
CA GLY A 219 14.37 0.37 -7.81
C GLY A 219 14.87 1.82 -7.77
N ARG A 220 14.85 2.53 -8.90
CA ARG A 220 15.33 3.93 -9.00
C ARG A 220 14.28 4.97 -8.58
N LEU A 221 13.13 4.52 -8.10
CA LEU A 221 11.99 5.37 -7.75
C LEU A 221 11.69 5.30 -6.26
N VAL A 222 11.50 6.46 -5.65
CA VAL A 222 10.91 6.60 -4.32
C VAL A 222 9.48 7.09 -4.49
N GLY A 223 8.50 6.39 -3.92
CA GLY A 223 7.09 6.71 -4.08
C GLY A 223 6.46 6.07 -5.33
N ALA A 224 5.78 6.85 -6.16
CA ALA A 224 5.06 6.36 -7.35
C ALA A 224 5.49 7.07 -8.65
N ALA A 225 5.70 6.32 -9.73
CA ALA A 225 5.79 6.91 -11.07
C ALA A 225 4.38 7.16 -11.63
N VAL A 226 4.18 8.32 -12.26
CA VAL A 226 2.90 8.69 -12.87
C VAL A 226 3.12 9.11 -14.31
N LEU A 227 2.37 8.50 -15.23
CA LEU A 227 2.41 8.89 -16.63
C LEU A 227 1.46 10.06 -16.87
N VAL A 228 1.93 11.06 -17.62
CA VAL A 228 1.18 12.25 -18.00
C VAL A 228 0.97 12.22 -19.51
N PRO A 229 -0.24 11.89 -19.98
CA PRO A 229 -0.61 12.03 -21.37
C PRO A 229 -0.53 13.50 -21.78
N ARG A 230 -0.10 13.79 -23.01
CA ARG A 230 -0.18 15.15 -23.54
C ARG A 230 -1.65 15.56 -23.63
N ALA A 231 -1.95 16.79 -23.21
CA ALA A 231 -3.25 17.39 -23.49
C ALA A 231 -3.46 17.40 -25.02
N SER A 232 -4.64 16.94 -25.44
CA SER A 232 -5.06 16.99 -26.84
C SER A 232 -5.41 18.42 -27.23
#